data_AF-A0A371PNF0-F1
#
_entry.id   AF-A0A371PNF0-F1
#
_cell.length_a   1.000
_cell.length_b   1.000
_cell.length_c   1.000
_cell.angle_alpha   90.00
_cell.angle_beta   90.00
_cell.angle_gamma   90.00
#
_symmetry.space_group_name_H-M   'P 1'
#
loop_
_entity.id
_entity.type
_entity.pdbx_description
1 polymer ?
#
loop_
_entity_poly.entity_id
_entity_poly.type
_entity_poly.pdbx_seq_one_letter_code
_entity_poly.pdbx_strand_id
1 'polypeptide(L)'
;MNEKELITRISRLGPTKTQKERMLSRILEPEAPKKAPLKRSYKIAIPAICCAMLSLALILPMFLRQESAIPSLVALSVQPSPQTFTPRQMPLQAAIDPLKMMSFNGYRYTFLSDGAPYDLSGMMPTPGDKLSDDDQDFATTYLAGGTLYRLQGYDPGFRIAVEHQGRYYIAQMSGRTDDVTIPAEEYVNVADLVRLTEKIDIMNHSGSLHLHSLDGKNEVRKWIEMFSRSESSVNRDREDDEQWAKAQSEGKSYLAKLRLKDGTAIDMYVVPELGAASLGDNRYGLPESFQEAYADLFHNP
;
A
#
# COMPACT_ATOMS: atom_id res chain seq x y z
N MET A 1 -42.15 17.13 0.09
CA MET A 1 -42.25 15.81 0.73
C MET A 1 -42.42 16.03 2.21
N ASN A 2 -43.49 15.51 2.83
CA ASN A 2 -43.83 15.83 4.23
C ASN A 2 -43.17 14.84 5.21
N GLU A 3 -42.82 15.28 6.42
CA GLU A 3 -42.09 14.52 7.43
C GLU A 3 -42.77 13.19 7.79
N LYS A 4 -44.12 13.18 7.80
CA LYS A 4 -44.93 11.96 8.02
C LYS A 4 -44.75 10.92 6.91
N GLU A 5 -44.52 11.36 5.68
CA GLU A 5 -44.28 10.48 4.53
C GLU A 5 -42.88 9.86 4.58
N LEU A 6 -41.89 10.64 5.04
CA LEU A 6 -40.51 10.19 5.23
C LEU A 6 -40.43 9.13 6.33
N ILE A 7 -41.06 9.37 7.47
CA ILE A 7 -41.09 8.43 8.61
C ILE A 7 -41.77 7.11 8.20
N THR A 8 -42.86 7.18 7.44
CA THR A 8 -43.60 5.99 6.97
C THR A 8 -42.79 5.17 5.96
N ARG A 9 -41.95 5.81 5.14
CA ARG A 9 -41.03 5.11 4.23
C ARG A 9 -39.84 4.49 4.97
N ILE A 10 -39.29 5.19 5.96
CA ILE A 10 -38.18 4.67 6.78
C ILE A 10 -38.63 3.48 7.63
N SER A 11 -39.86 3.50 8.17
CA SER A 11 -40.39 2.36 8.93
C SER A 11 -40.63 1.09 8.09
N ARG A 12 -40.65 1.20 6.75
CA ARG A 12 -40.74 0.06 5.82
C ARG A 12 -39.38 -0.53 5.44
N LEU A 13 -38.28 0.14 5.78
CA LEU A 13 -36.91 -0.32 5.52
C LEU A 13 -36.34 -1.17 6.67
N GLY A 14 -37.05 -1.28 7.79
CA GLY A 14 -36.66 -2.13 8.91
C GLY A 14 -36.96 -3.61 8.67
N PRO A 15 -36.14 -4.54 9.21
CA PRO A 15 -36.39 -5.97 9.09
C PRO A 15 -37.73 -6.35 9.73
N THR A 16 -38.49 -7.21 9.04
CA THR A 16 -39.80 -7.67 9.50
C THR A 16 -39.68 -8.42 10.83
N LYS A 17 -40.77 -8.50 11.61
CA LYS A 17 -40.75 -9.21 12.91
C LYS A 17 -40.22 -10.64 12.80
N THR A 18 -40.57 -11.34 11.72
CA THR A 18 -40.10 -12.69 11.42
C THR A 18 -38.60 -12.75 11.06
N GLN A 19 -38.05 -11.71 10.44
CA GLN A 19 -36.60 -11.61 10.22
C GLN A 19 -35.85 -11.34 11.53
N LYS A 20 -36.38 -10.47 12.40
CA LYS A 20 -35.80 -10.22 13.72
C LYS A 20 -35.76 -11.48 14.58
N GLU A 21 -36.84 -12.26 14.60
CA GLU A 21 -36.90 -13.53 15.32
C GLU A 21 -35.90 -14.56 14.78
N ARG A 22 -35.73 -14.66 13.45
CA ARG A 22 -34.70 -15.52 12.84
C ARG A 22 -33.26 -15.06 13.10
N MET A 23 -33.04 -13.75 13.18
CA MET A 23 -31.73 -13.19 13.52
C MET A 23 -31.40 -13.46 15.00
N LEU A 24 -32.38 -13.25 15.89
CA LEU A 24 -32.26 -13.56 17.32
C LEU A 24 -32.03 -15.05 17.57
N SER A 25 -32.74 -15.94 16.87
CA SER A 25 -32.54 -17.38 17.02
C SER A 25 -31.14 -17.83 16.57
N ARG A 26 -30.56 -17.20 15.54
CA ARG A 26 -29.18 -17.48 15.09
C ARG A 26 -28.09 -16.97 16.04
N ILE A 27 -28.39 -15.93 16.82
CA ILE A 27 -27.45 -15.37 17.80
C ILE A 27 -27.50 -16.18 19.10
N LEU A 28 -28.68 -16.62 19.51
CA LEU A 28 -28.90 -17.37 20.75
C LEU A 28 -28.52 -18.85 20.63
N GLU A 29 -28.67 -19.44 19.43
CA GLU A 29 -28.29 -20.82 19.14
C GLU A 29 -27.38 -20.86 17.91
N PRO A 30 -26.06 -20.66 18.07
CA PRO A 30 -25.12 -20.81 16.97
C PRO A 30 -25.04 -22.30 16.60
N GLU A 31 -25.85 -22.75 15.62
CA GLU A 31 -25.67 -24.07 15.02
C GLU A 31 -24.26 -24.14 14.41
N ALA A 32 -23.46 -25.11 14.87
CA ALA A 32 -22.15 -25.41 14.29
C ALA A 32 -22.30 -25.68 12.77
N PRO A 33 -21.39 -25.17 11.93
CA PRO A 33 -21.52 -25.29 10.48
C PRO A 33 -21.56 -26.77 10.06
N LYS A 34 -22.65 -27.18 9.41
CA LYS A 34 -22.82 -28.52 8.85
C LYS A 34 -21.77 -28.73 7.75
N LYS A 35 -20.76 -29.57 8.04
CA LYS A 35 -19.74 -30.00 7.06
C LYS A 35 -20.44 -30.68 5.88
N ALA A 36 -20.19 -30.18 4.67
CA ALA A 36 -20.67 -30.82 3.44
C ALA A 36 -20.09 -32.24 3.30
N PRO A 37 -20.85 -33.21 2.77
CA PRO A 37 -20.36 -34.57 2.63
C PRO A 37 -19.23 -34.64 1.59
N LEU A 38 -18.10 -35.22 2.01
CA LEU A 38 -16.95 -35.56 1.17
C LEU A 38 -17.39 -36.45 0.00
N LYS A 39 -17.36 -35.89 -1.22
CA LYS A 39 -17.47 -36.68 -2.45
C LYS A 39 -16.22 -37.56 -2.58
N ARG A 40 -16.39 -38.88 -2.42
CA ARG A 40 -15.40 -39.89 -2.80
C ARG A 40 -15.07 -39.76 -4.29
N SER A 41 -13.89 -39.24 -4.62
CA SER A 41 -13.36 -39.28 -5.98
C SER A 41 -12.63 -40.62 -6.21
N TYR A 42 -13.28 -41.53 -6.92
CA TYR A 42 -12.61 -42.64 -7.60
C TYR A 42 -11.86 -42.09 -8.81
N LYS A 43 -10.56 -41.78 -8.67
CA LYS A 43 -9.58 -41.74 -9.77
C LYS A 43 -8.20 -42.17 -9.28
N ILE A 44 -8.13 -43.40 -8.80
CA ILE A 44 -6.92 -44.21 -8.89
C ILE A 44 -6.91 -44.75 -10.32
N ALA A 45 -5.77 -44.62 -11.01
CA ALA A 45 -5.46 -44.95 -12.41
C ALA A 45 -5.44 -43.71 -13.33
N ILE A 46 -4.28 -43.04 -13.40
CA ILE A 46 -3.40 -42.94 -14.59
C ILE A 46 -2.03 -42.42 -14.09
N PRO A 47 -1.11 -43.28 -13.61
CA PRO A 47 0.30 -42.93 -13.43
C PRO A 47 1.22 -43.70 -14.41
N ALA A 48 0.74 -44.05 -15.60
CA ALA A 48 1.51 -44.86 -16.57
C ALA A 48 1.82 -44.15 -17.90
N ILE A 49 1.28 -42.95 -18.17
CA ILE A 49 1.47 -42.27 -19.45
C ILE A 49 2.55 -41.16 -19.39
N CYS A 50 2.88 -40.63 -18.19
CA CYS A 50 3.92 -39.60 -18.05
C CYS A 50 5.36 -40.14 -18.08
N CYS A 51 5.60 -41.43 -17.82
CA CYS A 51 6.95 -42.00 -17.84
C CYS A 51 7.51 -42.24 -19.25
N ALA A 52 6.68 -42.29 -20.30
CA ALA A 52 7.13 -42.48 -21.68
C ALA A 52 7.54 -41.16 -22.38
N MET A 53 7.03 -40.01 -21.89
CA MET A 53 7.36 -38.69 -22.46
C MET A 53 8.65 -38.09 -21.89
N LEU A 54 9.09 -38.56 -20.72
CA LEU A 54 10.34 -38.13 -20.07
C LEU A 54 11.60 -38.78 -20.66
N SER A 55 11.47 -39.91 -21.38
CA SER A 55 12.62 -40.59 -22.01
C SER A 55 13.05 -40.01 -23.37
N LEU A 56 12.23 -39.18 -24.02
CA LEU A 56 12.54 -38.64 -25.36
C LEU A 56 13.18 -37.24 -25.34
N ALA A 57 13.10 -36.50 -24.22
CA ALA A 57 13.63 -35.14 -24.10
C ALA A 57 15.08 -35.05 -23.56
N LEU A 58 15.66 -36.18 -23.14
CA LEU A 58 16.99 -36.22 -22.50
C LEU A 58 18.17 -36.50 -23.45
N ILE A 59 17.94 -36.66 -24.77
CA ILE A 59 18.99 -37.06 -25.73
C ILE A 59 19.38 -35.95 -26.74
N LEU A 60 18.81 -34.74 -26.68
CA LEU A 60 18.89 -33.78 -27.79
C LEU A 60 19.45 -32.37 -27.52
N PRO A 61 20.45 -32.18 -26.64
CA PRO A 61 21.47 -31.21 -27.00
C PRO A 61 22.87 -31.69 -26.64
N MET A 62 23.40 -32.65 -27.42
CA MET A 62 24.85 -32.94 -27.45
C MET A 62 25.53 -32.52 -28.77
N PHE A 63 24.86 -31.76 -29.64
CA PHE A 63 25.37 -31.46 -30.99
C PHE A 63 25.41 -29.99 -31.41
N LEU A 64 25.49 -29.05 -30.47
CA LEU A 64 25.86 -27.66 -30.79
C LEU A 64 26.93 -27.17 -29.81
N ARG A 65 28.12 -27.73 -29.97
CA ARG A 65 29.37 -27.20 -29.44
C ARG A 65 29.95 -26.29 -30.53
N GLN A 66 29.93 -24.98 -30.33
CA GLN A 66 30.73 -24.05 -31.12
C GLN A 66 31.42 -23.05 -30.19
N GLU A 67 32.75 -23.09 -30.24
CA GLU A 67 33.69 -22.28 -29.49
C GLU A 67 33.68 -20.82 -29.95
N SER A 68 33.90 -19.91 -29.00
CA SER A 68 34.60 -18.64 -29.23
C SER A 68 35.17 -18.15 -27.89
N ALA A 69 36.50 -18.08 -27.81
CA ALA A 69 37.31 -17.51 -26.72
C ALA A 69 37.24 -15.94 -26.75
N ILE A 70 37.73 -15.09 -25.83
CA ILE A 70 38.73 -15.07 -24.73
C ILE A 70 38.32 -13.94 -23.70
N PRO A 71 39.10 -13.50 -22.68
CA PRO A 71 38.59 -13.17 -21.35
C PRO A 71 38.53 -11.65 -21.05
N SER A 72 37.81 -11.25 -20.00
CA SER A 72 38.14 -9.99 -19.31
C SER A 72 37.99 -10.15 -17.80
N LEU A 73 39.13 -9.99 -17.13
CA LEU A 73 39.25 -9.74 -15.70
C LEU A 73 38.61 -8.38 -15.40
N VAL A 74 37.51 -8.35 -14.65
CA VAL A 74 37.10 -7.17 -13.88
C VAL A 74 36.74 -7.63 -12.47
N ALA A 75 37.35 -6.95 -11.53
CA ALA A 75 37.33 -7.20 -10.11
C ALA A 75 35.91 -7.34 -9.54
N LEU A 76 35.73 -8.33 -8.66
CA LEU A 76 34.63 -8.39 -7.70
C LEU A 76 34.78 -7.21 -6.72
N SER A 77 34.19 -6.06 -7.06
CA SER A 77 33.78 -5.10 -6.04
C SER A 77 32.47 -5.61 -5.44
N VAL A 78 32.55 -6.12 -4.21
CA VAL A 78 31.37 -6.37 -3.37
C VAL A 78 30.72 -5.02 -3.09
N GLN A 79 29.68 -4.70 -3.85
CA GLN A 79 28.85 -3.53 -3.65
C GLN A 79 27.47 -4.04 -3.22
N PRO A 80 26.93 -3.64 -2.06
CA PRO A 80 25.61 -4.08 -1.64
C PRO A 80 24.58 -3.52 -2.62
N SER A 81 23.83 -4.43 -3.26
CA SER A 81 22.79 -4.08 -4.23
C SER A 81 21.73 -3.17 -3.58
N PRO A 82 21.31 -2.08 -4.23
CA PRO A 82 20.12 -1.35 -3.81
C PRO A 82 18.91 -2.29 -3.88
N GLN A 83 18.18 -2.38 -2.77
CA GLN A 83 16.97 -3.17 -2.63
C GLN A 83 15.92 -2.64 -3.63
N THR A 84 15.15 -3.48 -4.31
CA THR A 84 14.15 -3.00 -5.28
C THR A 84 12.92 -3.91 -5.25
N PHE A 85 11.76 -3.35 -4.93
CA PHE A 85 10.47 -4.03 -4.98
C PHE A 85 9.86 -3.79 -6.36
N THR A 86 9.80 -4.85 -7.17
CA THR A 86 9.14 -4.78 -8.48
C THR A 86 7.73 -5.37 -8.39
N PRO A 87 6.67 -4.59 -8.69
CA PRO A 87 5.33 -5.15 -8.82
C PRO A 87 5.28 -6.10 -10.01
N ARG A 88 4.60 -7.26 -9.89
CA ARG A 88 4.32 -8.10 -11.06
C ARG A 88 3.31 -7.35 -11.95
N GLN A 89 3.74 -7.00 -13.17
CA GLN A 89 3.02 -6.11 -14.10
C GLN A 89 1.55 -6.51 -14.31
N MET A 90 0.65 -5.53 -14.23
CA MET A 90 -0.75 -5.62 -14.68
C MET A 90 -1.15 -4.34 -15.44
N PRO A 91 -2.18 -4.42 -16.32
CA PRO A 91 -2.59 -3.32 -17.18
C PRO A 91 -3.20 -2.15 -16.41
N LEU A 92 -3.02 -0.95 -16.97
CA LEU A 92 -3.34 0.35 -16.41
C LEU A 92 -4.86 0.60 -16.38
N GLN A 93 -5.54 0.18 -15.30
CA GLN A 93 -6.95 0.49 -15.03
C GLN A 93 -7.16 0.72 -13.52
N ALA A 94 -6.37 1.62 -12.94
CA ALA A 94 -6.52 2.06 -11.55
C ALA A 94 -7.30 3.39 -11.53
N ALA A 95 -8.63 3.31 -11.69
CA ALA A 95 -9.52 4.40 -11.35
C ALA A 95 -10.88 3.78 -10.98
N ILE A 96 -11.33 4.02 -9.74
CA ILE A 96 -12.63 3.62 -9.15
C ILE A 96 -12.69 2.19 -8.54
N ASP A 97 -11.57 1.61 -8.10
CA ASP A 97 -11.63 0.45 -7.20
C ASP A 97 -11.57 0.90 -5.73
N PRO A 98 -12.36 0.27 -4.82
CA PRO A 98 -12.33 0.60 -3.40
C PRO A 98 -10.92 0.41 -2.85
N LEU A 99 -10.45 1.37 -2.06
CA LEU A 99 -9.11 1.35 -1.49
C LEU A 99 -8.92 0.06 -0.69
N LYS A 100 -7.92 -0.73 -1.08
CA LYS A 100 -7.58 -1.99 -0.40
C LYS A 100 -6.84 -1.63 0.89
N MET A 101 -7.51 -1.80 2.03
CA MET A 101 -7.02 -1.37 3.33
C MET A 101 -6.98 -2.49 4.36
N MET A 102 -6.13 -2.30 5.35
CA MET A 102 -6.05 -3.13 6.55
C MET A 102 -5.73 -2.30 7.80
N SER A 103 -5.94 -2.87 8.98
CA SER A 103 -5.76 -2.28 10.28
C SER A 103 -4.94 -3.25 11.11
N PHE A 104 -3.87 -2.75 11.73
CA PHE A 104 -2.97 -3.54 12.55
C PHE A 104 -2.28 -2.64 13.58
N ASN A 105 -2.24 -3.08 14.84
CA ASN A 105 -1.52 -2.41 15.92
C ASN A 105 -1.85 -0.89 16.06
N GLY A 106 -3.13 -0.52 15.94
CA GLY A 106 -3.57 0.88 16.04
C GLY A 106 -3.39 1.73 14.78
N TYR A 107 -2.78 1.17 13.73
CA TYR A 107 -2.57 1.84 12.44
C TYR A 107 -3.48 1.27 11.36
N ARG A 108 -3.81 2.12 10.39
CA ARG A 108 -4.47 1.78 9.14
C ARG A 108 -3.40 1.76 8.04
N TYR A 109 -3.47 0.76 7.20
CA TYR A 109 -2.56 0.55 6.08
C TYR A 109 -3.33 0.44 4.78
N THR A 110 -2.73 0.90 3.71
CA THR A 110 -3.20 0.76 2.34
C THR A 110 -2.24 -0.14 1.57
N PHE A 111 -2.77 -1.08 0.79
CA PHE A 111 -1.96 -1.96 -0.06
C PHE A 111 -1.35 -1.18 -1.23
N LEU A 112 -0.04 -1.30 -1.40
CA LEU A 112 0.67 -0.68 -2.51
C LEU A 112 0.28 -1.31 -3.84
N SER A 113 0.46 -0.54 -4.93
CA SER A 113 0.15 -0.98 -6.30
C SER A 113 -1.25 -1.57 -6.45
N ASP A 114 -2.22 -0.99 -5.73
CA ASP A 114 -3.60 -1.47 -5.70
C ASP A 114 -3.70 -2.98 -5.36
N GLY A 115 -2.91 -3.43 -4.38
CA GLY A 115 -2.91 -4.82 -3.93
C GLY A 115 -2.30 -5.80 -4.94
N ALA A 116 -1.44 -5.34 -5.85
CA ALA A 116 -0.64 -6.24 -6.66
C ALA A 116 0.37 -7.02 -5.79
N PRO A 117 0.60 -8.32 -6.08
CA PRO A 117 1.59 -9.10 -5.37
C PRO A 117 3.01 -8.67 -5.75
N TYR A 118 3.90 -8.69 -4.76
CA TYR A 118 5.31 -8.40 -4.88
C TYR A 118 6.13 -9.69 -4.87
N ASP A 119 7.21 -9.69 -5.64
CA ASP A 119 8.22 -10.74 -5.54
C ASP A 119 9.20 -10.39 -4.43
N LEU A 120 9.09 -11.09 -3.30
CA LEU A 120 9.98 -10.91 -2.14
C LEU A 120 11.06 -12.00 -2.07
N SER A 121 11.39 -12.69 -3.16
CA SER A 121 12.34 -13.82 -3.18
C SER A 121 13.74 -13.52 -2.59
N GLY A 122 14.16 -12.25 -2.53
CA GLY A 122 15.39 -11.81 -1.85
C GLY A 122 15.23 -11.26 -0.41
N MET A 123 13.99 -11.16 0.08
CA MET A 123 13.63 -10.62 1.41
C MET A 123 12.50 -11.46 2.04
N MET A 124 12.48 -12.76 1.73
CA MET A 124 11.49 -13.69 2.27
C MET A 124 11.48 -13.54 3.79
N PRO A 125 10.35 -13.15 4.39
CA PRO A 125 10.26 -13.06 5.83
C PRO A 125 10.63 -14.40 6.46
N THR A 126 11.51 -14.36 7.46
CA THR A 126 11.81 -15.57 8.22
C THR A 126 10.71 -15.82 9.25
N PRO A 127 10.58 -17.04 9.79
CA PRO A 127 9.59 -17.31 10.84
C PRO A 127 9.66 -16.37 12.06
N GLY A 128 10.85 -15.81 12.35
CA GLY A 128 11.05 -14.82 13.42
C GLY A 128 10.58 -13.40 13.07
N ASP A 129 10.24 -13.14 11.80
CA ASP A 129 9.68 -11.87 11.33
C ASP A 129 8.15 -11.87 11.35
N LYS A 130 7.52 -12.99 11.72
CA LYS A 130 6.06 -13.10 11.83
C LYS A 130 5.55 -12.13 12.90
N LEU A 131 4.58 -11.30 12.52
CA LEU A 131 3.99 -10.29 13.41
C LEU A 131 2.62 -10.73 13.99
N SER A 132 1.95 -11.71 13.37
CA SER A 132 0.77 -12.36 13.96
C SER A 132 1.14 -13.58 14.80
N ASP A 133 0.72 -13.57 16.05
CA ASP A 133 0.58 -14.80 16.84
C ASP A 133 -0.73 -15.50 16.45
N ASP A 134 -0.60 -16.67 15.83
CA ASP A 134 -1.69 -17.54 15.33
C ASP A 134 -2.69 -16.89 14.35
N ASP A 135 -3.63 -17.70 13.83
CA ASP A 135 -4.62 -17.43 12.77
C ASP A 135 -5.64 -16.32 13.13
N GLN A 136 -5.23 -15.28 13.85
CA GLN A 136 -6.10 -14.17 14.21
C GLN A 136 -6.38 -13.28 13.00
N ASP A 137 -7.67 -13.27 12.64
CA ASP A 137 -8.33 -12.34 11.74
C ASP A 137 -7.88 -10.90 12.00
N PHE A 138 -7.04 -10.37 11.10
CA PHE A 138 -6.95 -8.93 10.95
C PHE A 138 -8.34 -8.42 10.56
N ALA A 139 -8.83 -7.40 11.27
CA ALA A 139 -10.16 -6.81 11.16
C ALA A 139 -10.43 -6.09 9.80
N THR A 140 -10.04 -6.69 8.68
CA THR A 140 -9.75 -6.00 7.44
C THR A 140 -10.32 -6.72 6.23
N THR A 141 -10.88 -5.93 5.33
CA THR A 141 -11.85 -6.33 4.32
C THR A 141 -11.25 -6.99 3.08
N TYR A 142 -9.94 -6.83 2.83
CA TYR A 142 -9.35 -7.22 1.54
C TYR A 142 -8.65 -8.59 1.55
N LEU A 143 -7.85 -8.93 2.57
CA LEU A 143 -7.10 -10.20 2.65
C LEU A 143 -7.26 -10.87 4.03
N ALA A 144 -8.50 -11.23 4.38
CA ALA A 144 -8.80 -11.96 5.61
C ALA A 144 -8.03 -13.29 5.66
N GLY A 145 -7.47 -13.63 6.82
CA GLY A 145 -6.66 -14.82 7.03
C GLY A 145 -5.26 -14.80 6.38
N GLY A 146 -4.74 -13.63 5.99
CA GLY A 146 -3.33 -13.49 5.62
C GLY A 146 -2.39 -13.49 6.83
N THR A 147 -1.13 -13.88 6.63
CA THR A 147 -0.09 -13.83 7.68
C THR A 147 0.72 -12.53 7.55
N LEU A 148 0.96 -11.83 8.66
CA LEU A 148 1.77 -10.61 8.65
C LEU A 148 3.22 -10.89 8.98
N TYR A 149 4.07 -10.15 8.27
CA TYR A 149 5.51 -10.22 8.40
C TYR A 149 6.12 -8.83 8.44
N ARG A 150 7.18 -8.69 9.24
CA ARG A 150 8.08 -7.55 9.20
C ARG A 150 8.83 -7.55 7.87
N LEU A 151 8.90 -6.38 7.24
CA LEU A 151 9.72 -6.16 6.07
C LEU A 151 11.12 -5.69 6.50
N GLN A 152 12.17 -6.34 5.99
CA GLN A 152 13.54 -5.98 6.37
C GLN A 152 13.86 -4.54 5.98
N GLY A 153 14.41 -3.76 6.91
CA GLY A 153 14.79 -2.36 6.68
C GLY A 153 13.67 -1.34 6.88
N TYR A 154 12.49 -1.79 7.31
CA TYR A 154 11.31 -0.98 7.62
C TYR A 154 10.82 -1.19 9.05
N ASP A 155 10.28 -0.12 9.65
CA ASP A 155 9.51 -0.24 10.87
C ASP A 155 8.14 -0.88 10.56
N PRO A 156 7.69 -1.89 11.32
CA PRO A 156 6.36 -2.49 11.16
C PRO A 156 5.19 -1.51 11.29
N GLY A 157 5.36 -0.39 11.99
CA GLY A 157 4.38 0.70 12.06
C GLY A 157 4.22 1.43 10.72
N PHE A 158 5.25 1.44 9.87
CA PHE A 158 5.19 2.07 8.56
C PHE A 158 4.84 1.08 7.45
N ARG A 159 5.55 -0.04 7.34
CA ARG A 159 5.36 -1.01 6.26
C ARG A 159 5.48 -2.44 6.73
N ILE A 160 4.57 -3.25 6.23
CA ILE A 160 4.47 -4.68 6.52
C ILE A 160 4.25 -5.48 5.24
N ALA A 161 4.72 -6.71 5.26
CA ALA A 161 4.39 -7.70 4.24
C ALA A 161 3.22 -8.56 4.71
N VAL A 162 2.28 -8.81 3.81
CA VAL A 162 1.13 -9.70 4.02
C VAL A 162 1.28 -10.88 3.10
N GLU A 163 1.37 -12.09 3.64
CA GLU A 163 1.32 -13.32 2.88
C GLU A 163 -0.13 -13.81 2.82
N HIS A 164 -0.61 -14.11 1.61
CA HIS A 164 -1.90 -14.72 1.41
C HIS A 164 -1.83 -15.66 0.21
N GLN A 165 -2.16 -16.95 0.41
CA GLN A 165 -2.16 -17.98 -0.63
C GLN A 165 -0.83 -18.12 -1.38
N GLY A 166 0.30 -18.03 -0.67
CA GLY A 166 1.65 -18.14 -1.22
C GLY A 166 2.11 -16.90 -2.00
N ARG A 167 1.42 -15.77 -1.85
CA ARG A 167 1.77 -14.48 -2.47
C ARG A 167 1.97 -13.44 -1.41
N TYR A 168 2.90 -12.51 -1.68
CA TYR A 168 3.21 -11.44 -0.76
C TYR A 168 2.70 -10.11 -1.29
N TYR A 169 2.20 -9.29 -0.39
CA TYR A 169 1.68 -7.95 -0.65
C TYR A 169 2.33 -6.98 0.32
N ILE A 170 2.53 -5.74 -0.09
CA ILE A 170 3.09 -4.70 0.80
C ILE A 170 1.96 -3.76 1.19
N ALA A 171 1.79 -3.56 2.50
CA ALA A 171 0.87 -2.57 3.05
C ALA A 171 1.67 -1.45 3.70
N GLN A 172 1.25 -0.21 3.46
CA GLN A 172 1.90 1.01 3.96
C GLN A 172 0.91 1.80 4.82
N MET A 173 1.40 2.35 5.93
CA MET A 173 0.64 3.19 6.84
C MET A 173 -0.02 4.37 6.11
N SER A 174 -1.34 4.46 6.24
CA SER A 174 -2.16 5.57 5.76
C SER A 174 -2.60 6.50 6.90
N GLY A 175 -2.88 5.96 8.09
CA GLY A 175 -3.41 6.72 9.21
C GLY A 175 -3.55 5.88 10.48
N ARG A 176 -4.27 6.38 11.47
CA ARG A 176 -4.59 5.62 12.70
C ARG A 176 -6.00 5.03 12.64
N THR A 177 -6.23 3.98 13.43
CA THR A 177 -7.56 3.37 13.57
C THR A 177 -8.51 4.19 14.44
N ASP A 178 -7.97 5.09 15.27
CA ASP A 178 -8.72 6.00 16.14
C ASP A 178 -9.01 7.36 15.47
N ASP A 179 -8.72 7.49 14.17
CA ASP A 179 -8.85 8.71 13.36
C ASP A 179 -8.05 9.92 13.89
N VAL A 180 -7.14 9.71 14.85
CA VAL A 180 -6.20 10.74 15.29
C VAL A 180 -5.15 10.96 14.20
N THR A 181 -4.90 12.22 13.84
CA THR A 181 -3.85 12.57 12.87
C THR A 181 -2.47 12.21 13.42
N ILE A 182 -1.69 11.48 12.63
CA ILE A 182 -0.29 11.14 12.95
C ILE A 182 0.56 12.41 12.82
N PRO A 183 1.26 12.87 13.87
CA PRO A 183 2.18 14.00 13.79
C PRO A 183 3.20 13.81 12.65
N ALA A 184 3.54 14.90 11.95
CA ALA A 184 4.46 14.82 10.80
C ALA A 184 5.83 14.27 11.21
N GLU A 185 6.34 14.66 12.37
CA GLU A 185 7.57 14.12 12.96
C GLU A 185 7.47 12.61 13.21
N GLU A 186 6.36 12.13 13.79
CA GLU A 186 6.14 10.70 14.02
C GLU A 186 6.14 9.94 12.69
N TYR A 187 5.40 10.44 11.69
CA TYR A 187 5.35 9.81 10.36
C TYR A 187 6.75 9.73 9.74
N VAL A 188 7.48 10.84 9.70
CA VAL A 188 8.82 10.93 9.12
C VAL A 188 9.79 9.95 9.78
N ASN A 189 9.71 9.81 11.11
CA ASN A 189 10.58 8.94 11.89
C ASN A 189 10.22 7.46 11.70
N VAL A 190 8.94 7.10 11.81
CA VAL A 190 8.46 5.72 11.64
C VAL A 190 8.69 5.24 10.20
N ALA A 191 8.53 6.12 9.22
CA ALA A 191 8.82 5.83 7.82
C ALA A 191 10.30 5.96 7.44
N ASP A 192 11.16 6.43 8.35
CA ASP A 192 12.59 6.66 8.17
C ASP A 192 12.91 7.39 6.84
N LEU A 193 12.14 8.44 6.54
CA LEU A 193 12.17 9.11 5.23
C LEU A 193 13.54 9.72 4.94
N VAL A 194 14.21 10.26 5.96
CA VAL A 194 15.55 10.86 5.81
C VAL A 194 16.58 9.86 5.27
N ARG A 195 16.49 8.58 5.68
CA ARG A 195 17.38 7.54 5.17
C ARG A 195 16.89 6.95 3.86
N LEU A 196 15.59 6.76 3.70
CA LEU A 196 15.00 5.94 2.64
C LEU A 196 14.64 6.71 1.37
N THR A 197 14.33 8.01 1.47
CA THR A 197 14.02 8.82 0.29
C THR A 197 15.28 9.12 -0.51
N GLU A 198 15.24 8.78 -1.80
CA GLU A 198 16.32 9.03 -2.76
C GLU A 198 16.11 10.35 -3.49
N LYS A 199 14.89 10.61 -3.95
CA LYS A 199 14.52 11.82 -4.68
C LYS A 199 13.06 12.19 -4.44
N ILE A 200 12.72 13.46 -4.67
CA ILE A 200 11.35 13.96 -4.59
C ILE A 200 10.99 14.55 -5.95
N ASP A 201 10.05 13.91 -6.64
CA ASP A 201 9.52 14.41 -7.91
C ASP A 201 8.29 15.28 -7.62
N ILE A 202 8.32 16.56 -8.01
CA ILE A 202 7.18 17.46 -7.95
C ILE A 202 6.43 17.41 -9.28
N MET A 203 5.13 17.16 -9.21
CA MET A 203 4.26 16.91 -10.35
C MET A 203 2.94 17.69 -10.18
N ASN A 204 2.19 17.83 -11.27
CA ASN A 204 0.80 18.28 -11.16
C ASN A 204 -0.04 17.29 -10.33
N HIS A 205 -1.24 17.71 -9.89
CA HIS A 205 -2.14 16.90 -9.06
C HIS A 205 -2.31 15.46 -9.54
N SER A 206 -2.51 15.25 -10.85
CA SER A 206 -2.74 13.92 -11.43
C SER A 206 -1.47 13.07 -11.60
N GLY A 207 -0.29 13.63 -11.33
CA GLY A 207 0.99 12.95 -11.57
C GLY A 207 1.31 12.71 -13.05
N SER A 208 0.68 13.47 -13.96
CA SER A 208 0.86 13.32 -15.41
C SER A 208 1.93 14.26 -15.98
N LEU A 209 2.15 15.40 -15.33
CA LEU A 209 3.15 16.38 -15.70
C LEU A 209 4.19 16.51 -14.58
N HIS A 210 5.45 16.28 -14.92
CA HIS A 210 6.58 16.53 -14.04
C HIS A 210 6.97 18.01 -14.12
N LEU A 211 7.14 18.66 -12.97
CA LEU A 211 7.49 20.07 -12.85
C LEU A 211 8.95 20.23 -12.44
N HIS A 212 9.33 19.60 -11.33
CA HIS A 212 10.67 19.68 -10.75
C HIS A 212 11.08 18.35 -10.11
N SER A 213 12.39 18.14 -9.95
CA SER A 213 12.93 17.01 -9.17
C SER A 213 13.97 17.53 -8.19
N LEU A 214 13.91 17.04 -6.96
CA LEU A 214 14.93 17.22 -5.93
C LEU A 214 15.68 15.90 -5.78
N ASP A 215 16.90 15.85 -6.29
CA ASP A 215 17.78 14.67 -6.26
C ASP A 215 19.04 14.89 -5.39
N GLY A 216 19.30 16.14 -4.99
CA GLY A 216 20.36 16.48 -4.06
C GLY A 216 20.08 15.90 -2.66
N LYS A 217 20.96 15.03 -2.16
CA LYS A 217 20.83 14.40 -0.84
C LYS A 217 20.55 15.39 0.31
N ASN A 218 21.21 16.56 0.28
CA ASN A 218 21.01 17.59 1.31
C ASN A 218 19.67 18.32 1.14
N GLU A 219 19.19 18.49 -0.09
CA GLU A 219 17.91 19.14 -0.39
C GLU A 219 16.75 18.21 -0.01
N VAL A 220 16.81 16.94 -0.40
CA VAL A 220 15.84 15.91 0.02
C VAL A 220 15.77 15.82 1.54
N ARG A 221 16.92 15.78 2.21
CA ARG A 221 16.96 15.79 3.68
C ARG A 221 16.30 17.04 4.25
N LYS A 222 16.67 18.22 3.75
CA LYS A 222 16.14 19.51 4.22
C LYS A 222 14.62 19.57 4.02
N TRP A 223 14.11 19.10 2.89
CA TRP A 223 12.67 19.00 2.63
C TRP A 223 11.96 18.19 3.71
N ILE A 224 12.48 16.98 3.97
CA ILE A 224 11.89 16.06 4.96
C ILE A 224 11.97 16.64 6.38
N GLU A 225 13.09 17.26 6.76
CA GLU A 225 13.28 17.91 8.06
C GLU A 225 12.40 19.15 8.25
N MET A 226 12.10 19.89 7.19
CA MET A 226 11.17 21.02 7.25
C MET A 226 9.73 20.52 7.33
N PHE A 227 9.39 19.49 6.55
CA PHE A 227 8.07 18.86 6.62
C PHE A 227 7.81 18.20 7.99
N SER A 228 8.81 17.61 8.65
CA SER A 228 8.63 16.98 9.97
C SER A 228 8.18 17.97 11.05
N ARG A 229 8.37 19.27 10.83
CA ARG A 229 7.92 20.36 11.73
C ARG A 229 6.50 20.84 11.43
N SER A 230 5.82 20.22 10.47
CA SER A 230 4.45 20.58 10.11
C SER A 230 3.49 20.24 11.24
N GLU A 231 2.52 21.11 11.45
CA GLU A 231 1.51 20.92 12.50
C GLU A 231 0.40 20.02 11.97
N SER A 232 -0.01 19.04 12.78
CA SER A 232 -1.19 18.23 12.48
C SER A 232 -2.41 19.14 12.37
N SER A 233 -3.05 19.14 11.20
CA SER A 233 -4.30 19.88 11.02
C SER A 233 -5.46 19.05 11.54
N VAL A 234 -5.64 19.05 12.86
CA VAL A 234 -6.80 18.44 13.52
C VAL A 234 -7.96 19.43 13.44
N ASN A 235 -9.08 19.01 12.86
CA ASN A 235 -10.30 19.82 12.70
C ASN A 235 -10.12 21.06 11.84
N ARG A 236 -10.40 20.90 10.55
CA ARG A 236 -10.62 22.01 9.64
C ARG A 236 -12.12 22.12 9.41
N ASP A 237 -12.67 23.31 9.63
CA ASP A 237 -14.09 23.60 9.43
C ASP A 237 -14.47 23.30 7.98
N ARG A 238 -15.76 23.12 7.70
CA ARG A 238 -16.29 22.83 6.36
C ARG A 238 -15.69 23.72 5.25
N GLU A 239 -15.41 24.98 5.58
CA GLU A 239 -14.81 25.96 4.66
C GLU A 239 -13.41 25.55 4.16
N ASP A 240 -12.57 25.02 5.04
CA ASP A 240 -11.25 24.55 4.67
C ASP A 240 -11.32 23.31 3.76
N ASP A 241 -12.26 22.40 4.01
CA ASP A 241 -12.51 21.26 3.11
C ASP A 241 -12.95 21.72 1.72
N GLU A 242 -13.81 22.75 1.65
CA GLU A 242 -14.24 23.36 0.40
C GLU A 242 -13.06 24.04 -0.32
N GLN A 243 -12.16 24.72 0.41
CA GLN A 243 -10.95 25.31 -0.16
C GLN A 243 -9.98 24.26 -0.70
N TRP A 244 -9.80 23.15 0.02
CA TRP A 244 -8.99 22.02 -0.43
C TRP A 244 -9.57 21.38 -1.71
N ALA A 245 -10.86 21.09 -1.72
CA ALA A 245 -11.54 20.53 -2.89
C ALA A 245 -11.46 21.49 -4.09
N LYS A 246 -11.62 22.80 -3.84
CA LYS A 246 -11.46 23.84 -4.85
C LYS A 246 -10.05 23.86 -5.41
N ALA A 247 -9.01 23.87 -4.57
CA ALA A 247 -7.62 23.87 -5.01
C ALA A 247 -7.28 22.63 -5.86
N GLN A 248 -7.82 21.46 -5.52
CA GLN A 248 -7.68 20.26 -6.33
C GLN A 248 -8.38 20.39 -7.69
N SER A 249 -9.61 20.92 -7.72
CA SER A 249 -10.37 21.12 -8.96
C SER A 249 -9.76 22.18 -9.89
N GLU A 250 -9.08 23.18 -9.31
CA GLU A 250 -8.42 24.27 -10.05
C GLU A 250 -7.00 23.91 -10.49
N GLY A 251 -6.52 22.69 -10.19
CA GLY A 251 -5.16 22.25 -10.55
C GLY A 251 -4.06 22.91 -9.72
N LYS A 252 -4.40 23.50 -8.56
CA LYS A 252 -3.49 24.16 -7.61
C LYS A 252 -2.99 23.23 -6.51
N SER A 253 -3.32 21.96 -6.62
CA SER A 253 -2.74 20.89 -5.83
C SER A 253 -1.64 20.22 -6.64
N TYR A 254 -0.54 19.88 -5.97
CA TYR A 254 0.63 19.28 -6.56
C TYR A 254 0.93 17.95 -5.89
N LEU A 255 1.46 17.01 -6.65
CA LEU A 255 1.91 15.72 -6.14
C LEU A 255 3.42 15.78 -5.93
N ALA A 256 3.85 15.73 -4.67
CA ALA A 256 5.23 15.47 -4.30
C ALA A 256 5.41 13.96 -4.09
N LYS A 257 6.04 13.30 -5.07
CA LYS A 257 6.27 11.86 -5.08
C LYS A 257 7.63 11.56 -4.49
N LEU A 258 7.66 11.12 -3.22
CA LEU A 258 8.87 10.73 -2.51
C LEU A 258 9.29 9.34 -2.99
N ARG A 259 10.32 9.27 -3.82
CA ARG A 259 10.85 8.01 -4.34
C ARG A 259 11.79 7.41 -3.31
N LEU A 260 11.52 6.18 -2.93
CA LEU A 260 12.32 5.46 -1.96
C LEU A 260 13.38 4.62 -2.67
N LYS A 261 14.48 4.35 -1.98
CA LYS A 261 15.59 3.53 -2.47
C LYS A 261 15.19 2.10 -2.85
N ASP A 262 14.03 1.66 -2.38
CA ASP A 262 13.46 0.36 -2.65
C ASP A 262 12.66 0.30 -3.96
N GLY A 263 12.66 1.37 -4.76
CA GLY A 263 11.91 1.47 -6.01
C GLY A 263 10.43 1.83 -5.87
N THR A 264 9.90 1.87 -4.63
CA THR A 264 8.53 2.32 -4.35
C THR A 264 8.47 3.84 -4.18
N ALA A 265 7.26 4.38 -3.99
CA ALA A 265 7.06 5.81 -3.76
C ALA A 265 5.97 6.06 -2.74
N ILE A 266 6.05 7.22 -2.08
CA ILE A 266 5.00 7.77 -1.23
C ILE A 266 4.46 9.02 -1.94
N ASP A 267 3.14 9.10 -2.03
CA ASP A 267 2.44 10.22 -2.65
C ASP A 267 2.02 11.22 -1.56
N MET A 268 2.60 12.41 -1.59
CA MET A 268 2.24 13.54 -0.75
C MET A 268 1.57 14.60 -1.62
N TYR A 269 0.37 15.04 -1.26
CA TYR A 269 -0.26 16.16 -1.95
C TYR A 269 0.06 17.47 -1.23
N VAL A 270 0.44 18.49 -1.98
CA VAL A 270 0.78 19.82 -1.46
C VAL A 270 -0.15 20.84 -2.09
N VAL A 271 -0.69 21.74 -1.27
CA VAL A 271 -1.48 22.90 -1.69
C VAL A 271 -0.77 24.16 -1.16
N PRO A 272 0.15 24.75 -1.95
CA PRO A 272 0.97 25.87 -1.51
C PRO A 272 0.16 27.08 -1.08
N GLU A 273 -0.92 27.41 -1.80
CA GLU A 273 -1.79 28.57 -1.48
C GLU A 273 -2.45 28.45 -0.10
N LEU A 274 -2.67 27.23 0.38
CA LEU A 274 -3.25 26.96 1.71
C LEU A 274 -2.18 26.68 2.77
N GLY A 275 -0.90 26.73 2.38
CA GLY A 275 0.21 26.33 3.24
C GLY A 275 0.01 24.93 3.81
N ALA A 276 -0.48 23.98 3.00
CA ALA A 276 -0.96 22.71 3.53
C ALA A 276 -0.50 21.51 2.70
N ALA A 277 -0.41 20.35 3.34
CA ALA A 277 -0.06 19.08 2.71
C ALA A 277 -0.88 17.92 3.26
N SER A 278 -1.02 16.85 2.49
CA SER A 278 -1.62 15.60 2.93
C SER A 278 -0.76 14.41 2.59
N LEU A 279 -0.71 13.45 3.51
CA LEU A 279 0.09 12.23 3.41
C LEU A 279 -0.71 11.06 3.99
N GLY A 280 -1.09 10.11 3.13
CA GLY A 280 -2.10 9.11 3.49
C GLY A 280 -3.42 9.80 3.86
N ASP A 281 -3.96 9.45 5.03
CA ASP A 281 -5.20 9.99 5.57
C ASP A 281 -4.96 11.28 6.39
N ASN A 282 -3.70 11.70 6.56
CA ASN A 282 -3.32 12.82 7.42
C ASN A 282 -3.21 14.12 6.63
N ARG A 283 -3.53 15.24 7.29
CA ARG A 283 -3.34 16.60 6.77
C ARG A 283 -2.50 17.43 7.71
N TYR A 284 -1.72 18.33 7.12
CA TYR A 284 -0.69 19.10 7.80
C TYR A 284 -0.71 20.56 7.37
N GLY A 285 -0.45 21.45 8.33
CA GLY A 285 -0.10 22.85 8.08
C GLY A 285 1.41 22.94 7.92
N LEU A 286 1.86 23.38 6.73
CA LEU A 286 3.26 23.54 6.40
C LEU A 286 3.83 24.79 7.09
N PRO A 287 5.01 24.69 7.73
CA PRO A 287 5.67 25.84 8.32
C PRO A 287 5.93 26.93 7.28
N GLU A 288 5.89 28.21 7.69
CA GLU A 288 6.20 29.34 6.80
C GLU A 288 7.55 29.16 6.12
N SER A 289 8.57 28.72 6.86
CA SER A 289 9.89 28.42 6.31
C SER A 289 9.86 27.41 5.16
N PHE A 290 8.97 26.41 5.20
CA PHE A 290 8.81 25.43 4.11
C PHE A 290 8.22 26.12 2.88
N GLN A 291 7.19 26.94 3.08
CA GLN A 291 6.55 27.68 2.01
C GLN A 291 7.53 28.64 1.33
N GLU A 292 8.31 29.40 2.11
CA GLU A 292 9.33 30.30 1.57
C GLU A 292 10.44 29.56 0.81
N ALA A 293 10.91 28.42 1.32
CA ALA A 293 12.01 27.68 0.71
C ALA A 293 11.63 26.97 -0.60
N TYR A 294 10.35 26.63 -0.77
CA TYR A 294 9.90 25.73 -1.85
C TYR A 294 8.74 26.27 -2.68
N ALA A 295 8.28 27.52 -2.46
CA ALA A 295 7.20 28.13 -3.23
C ALA A 295 7.42 28.02 -4.74
N ASP A 296 8.64 28.31 -5.21
CA ASP A 296 8.99 28.34 -6.63
C ASP A 296 8.85 26.97 -7.31
N LEU A 297 8.91 25.87 -6.56
CA LEU A 297 8.78 24.51 -7.11
C LEU A 297 7.35 24.16 -7.52
N PHE A 298 6.37 24.96 -7.11
CA PHE A 298 4.95 24.70 -7.32
C PHE A 298 4.28 25.73 -8.23
N HIS A 299 5.06 26.43 -9.05
CA HIS A 299 4.52 27.31 -10.09
C HIS A 299 4.65 26.62 -11.44
N ASN A 300 3.59 26.66 -12.25
CA ASN A 300 3.70 26.27 -13.65
C ASN A 300 4.59 27.29 -14.38
N PRO A 301 5.54 26.86 -15.23
CA PRO A 301 6.23 27.76 -16.15
C PRO A 301 5.27 28.40 -17.17
#